data_AF-A0A367K6T7-F1
#
_entry.id   AF-A0A367K6T7-F1
#
_cell.length_a   1.000
_cell.length_b   1.000
_cell.length_c   1.000
_cell.angle_alpha   90.00
_cell.angle_beta   90.00
_cell.angle_gamma   90.00
#
_symmetry.space_group_name_H-M   'P 1'
#
loop_
_entity.id
_entity.type
_entity.pdbx_description
1 polymer ?
#
loop_
_entity_poly.entity_id
_entity_poly.type
_entity_poly.pdbx_seq_one_letter_code
_entity_poly.pdbx_strand_id
1 'polypeptide(L)'
;MNDYQYKYNADGTLRANDLSVTEILLTKVSSAYSSNDAGKTSFDHYKAMFGVLAMIRTVAQLYDKASFNTELKTHFLHAHGNSIRHWSTSTQALGIKEQRADVPIGFSEKDITAHPFI
;
A
#
# COMPACT_ATOMS: atom_id res chain seq x y z
N MET A 1 -10.77 19.60 18.78
CA MET A 1 -11.41 19.67 17.46
C MET A 1 -11.33 18.27 16.87
N ASN A 2 -12.30 17.42 17.17
CA ASN A 2 -12.28 16.00 16.81
C ASN A 2 -13.19 15.76 15.61
N ASP A 3 -12.74 16.23 14.45
CA ASP A 3 -13.39 15.88 13.19
C ASP A 3 -12.84 14.52 12.73
N TYR A 4 -13.65 13.48 12.89
CA TYR A 4 -13.39 12.15 12.33
C TYR A 4 -13.24 12.16 10.79
N GLN A 5 -13.51 13.30 10.14
CA GLN A 5 -13.38 13.50 8.70
C GLN A 5 -11.93 13.38 8.19
N TYR A 6 -10.92 13.52 9.05
CA TYR A 6 -9.51 13.41 8.66
C TYR A 6 -8.91 12.01 8.83
N LYS A 7 -9.71 11.01 9.21
CA LYS A 7 -9.21 9.65 9.44
C LYS A 7 -9.35 8.81 8.17
N TYR A 8 -8.22 8.39 7.61
CA TYR A 8 -8.20 7.39 6.54
C TYR A 8 -8.41 6.00 7.14
N ASN A 9 -9.44 5.29 6.69
CA ASN A 9 -9.72 3.91 7.08
C ASN A 9 -9.26 2.96 5.96
N ALA A 10 -8.21 2.19 6.24
CA ALA A 10 -7.74 1.11 5.38
C ALA A 10 -8.41 -0.22 5.76
N ASP A 11 -8.41 -1.18 4.83
CA ASP A 11 -8.91 -2.53 5.14
C ASP A 11 -7.95 -3.26 6.08
N GLY A 12 -6.68 -2.85 6.08
CA GLY A 12 -5.65 -3.29 7.00
C GLY A 12 -4.43 -2.36 6.97
N THR A 13 -3.71 -2.32 8.09
CA THR A 13 -2.43 -1.61 8.19
C THR A 13 -1.44 -2.48 8.94
N LEU A 14 -0.24 -2.64 8.39
CA LEU A 14 0.89 -3.29 9.05
C LEU A 14 2.04 -2.30 9.16
N ARG A 15 2.67 -2.25 10.33
CA ARG A 15 3.83 -1.41 10.60
C ARG A 15 4.98 -2.30 11.05
N ALA A 16 6.06 -2.30 10.30
CA ALA A 16 7.33 -2.91 10.69
C ALA A 16 8.32 -1.78 10.99
N ASN A 17 9.00 -1.87 12.14
CA ASN A 17 10.06 -0.94 12.50
C ASN A 17 11.36 -1.73 12.60
N ASP A 18 12.33 -1.38 11.78
CA ASP A 18 13.74 -1.67 12.03
C ASP A 18 14.42 -0.38 12.54
N LEU A 19 15.61 -0.50 13.13
CA LEU A 19 16.36 0.61 13.73
C LEU A 19 16.62 1.78 12.76
N SER A 20 16.59 1.54 11.45
CA SER A 20 16.87 2.54 10.40
C SER A 20 15.75 2.72 9.37
N VAL A 21 14.74 1.85 9.36
CA VAL A 21 13.66 1.84 8.36
C VAL A 21 12.31 1.69 9.01
N THR A 22 11.39 2.61 8.72
CA THR A 22 9.97 2.43 9.04
C THR A 22 9.24 1.97 7.78
N GLU A 23 8.62 0.80 7.83
CA GLU A 23 7.82 0.26 6.73
C GLU A 23 6.35 0.23 7.13
N ILE A 24 5.50 0.83 6.30
CA ILE A 24 4.05 0.84 6.53
C ILE A 24 3.33 0.31 5.31
N LEU A 25 2.54 -0.75 5.50
CA LEU A 25 1.74 -1.39 4.48
C LEU A 25 0.26 -1.06 4.68
N LEU A 26 -0.39 -0.60 3.60
CA LEU A 26 -1.83 -0.44 3.49
C LEU A 26 -2.42 -1.49 2.57
N THR A 27 -3.50 -2.14 2.98
CA THR A 27 -4.22 -3.10 2.14
C THR A 27 -5.58 -2.55 1.73
N LYS A 28 -5.93 -2.75 0.46
CA LYS A 28 -7.24 -2.47 -0.13
C LYS A 28 -7.69 -3.66 -0.97
N VAL A 29 -8.97 -4.00 -0.87
CA VAL A 29 -9.62 -4.95 -1.78
C VAL A 29 -10.73 -4.22 -2.52
N SER A 30 -10.67 -4.24 -3.85
CA SER A 30 -11.74 -3.68 -4.67
C SER A 30 -12.83 -4.71 -4.88
N SER A 31 -14.00 -4.38 -4.31
CA SER A 31 -15.28 -5.07 -4.52
C SER A 31 -15.27 -6.58 -4.29
N ALA A 32 -16.38 -7.24 -4.62
CA ALA A 32 -16.48 -8.69 -4.53
C ALA A 32 -15.70 -9.35 -5.69
N TYR A 33 -15.25 -10.58 -5.49
CA TYR A 33 -14.61 -11.38 -6.52
C TYR A 33 -15.42 -11.34 -7.84
N SER A 34 -14.74 -11.16 -8.98
CA SER A 34 -15.29 -11.00 -10.35
C SER A 34 -16.06 -9.71 -10.67
N SER A 35 -16.24 -8.78 -9.73
CA SER A 35 -16.84 -7.47 -10.03
C SER A 35 -15.77 -6.48 -10.49
N ASN A 36 -15.52 -6.44 -11.80
CA ASN A 36 -14.51 -5.60 -12.44
C ASN A 36 -15.09 -4.24 -12.90
N ASP A 37 -15.39 -3.36 -11.95
CA ASP A 37 -15.73 -1.97 -12.26
C ASP A 37 -14.46 -1.10 -12.33
N ALA A 38 -14.12 -0.63 -13.54
CA ALA A 38 -12.94 0.18 -13.78
C ALA A 38 -12.96 1.53 -13.03
N GLY A 39 -14.15 2.10 -12.81
CA GLY A 39 -14.32 3.32 -12.01
C GLY A 39 -13.97 3.07 -10.54
N LYS A 40 -14.37 1.92 -10.00
CA LYS A 40 -14.06 1.52 -8.63
C LYS A 40 -12.57 1.26 -8.43
N THR A 41 -11.92 0.56 -9.35
CA THR A 41 -10.47 0.33 -9.34
C THR A 41 -9.70 1.65 -9.37
N SER A 42 -10.09 2.57 -10.25
CA SER A 42 -9.50 3.91 -10.34
C SER A 42 -9.71 4.71 -9.06
N PHE A 43 -10.91 4.64 -8.47
CA PHE A 43 -11.20 5.30 -7.20
C PHE A 43 -10.40 4.73 -6.03
N ASP A 44 -10.19 3.41 -5.99
CA ASP A 44 -9.35 2.78 -4.97
C ASP A 44 -7.86 3.12 -5.13
N HIS A 45 -7.38 3.40 -6.35
CA HIS A 45 -6.06 4.00 -6.58
C HIS A 45 -5.94 5.43 -6.00
N TYR A 46 -6.98 6.27 -6.15
CA TYR A 46 -6.97 7.59 -5.51
C TYR A 46 -6.97 7.49 -3.98
N LYS A 47 -7.77 6.57 -3.42
CA LYS A 47 -7.75 6.26 -1.98
C LYS A 47 -6.37 5.79 -1.52
N ALA A 48 -5.71 4.95 -2.30
CA ALA A 48 -4.36 4.49 -2.04
C ALA A 48 -3.39 5.67 -1.87
N MET A 49 -3.37 6.56 -2.86
CA MET A 49 -2.49 7.72 -2.86
C MET A 49 -2.78 8.64 -1.69
N PHE A 50 -4.06 8.89 -1.41
CA PHE A 50 -4.48 9.67 -0.26
C PHE A 50 -4.02 9.04 1.06
N GLY A 51 -4.17 7.72 1.20
CA GLY A 51 -3.70 6.96 2.36
C GLY A 51 -2.19 7.06 2.55
N VAL A 52 -1.40 6.86 1.49
CA VAL A 52 0.06 6.99 1.50
C VAL A 52 0.49 8.40 1.93
N LEU A 53 -0.08 9.44 1.33
CA LEU A 53 0.23 10.84 1.68
C LEU A 53 -0.15 11.17 3.13
N ALA A 54 -1.30 10.70 3.60
CA ALA A 54 -1.74 10.89 4.99
C ALA A 54 -0.78 10.23 5.99
N MET A 55 -0.25 9.04 5.68
CA MET A 55 0.74 8.36 6.51
C MET A 55 2.08 9.11 6.52
N ILE A 56 2.59 9.52 5.35
CA ILE A 56 3.84 10.30 5.26
C ILE A 56 3.71 11.57 6.10
N ARG A 57 2.59 12.30 5.98
CA ARG A 57 2.32 13.48 6.81
C ARG A 57 2.32 13.13 8.30
N THR A 58 1.66 12.05 8.69
CA THR A 58 1.56 11.64 10.10
C THR A 58 2.94 11.31 10.67
N VAL A 59 3.76 10.57 9.93
CA VAL A 59 5.14 10.25 10.35
C VAL A 59 5.97 11.53 10.46
N ALA A 60 5.91 12.43 9.46
CA ALA A 60 6.61 13.70 9.49
C ALA A 60 6.21 14.59 10.69
N GLN A 61 4.93 14.53 11.12
CA GLN A 61 4.44 15.26 12.28
C GLN A 61 4.84 14.60 13.62
N LEU A 62 4.86 13.27 13.68
CA LEU A 62 5.27 12.54 14.90
C LEU A 62 6.78 12.61 15.15
N TYR A 63 7.55 12.72 14.08
CA TYR A 63 9.02 12.71 14.09
C TYR A 63 9.57 14.03 13.54
N ASP A 64 8.99 15.15 13.95
CA ASP A 64 9.35 16.51 13.51
C ASP A 64 10.81 16.90 13.79
N LYS A 65 11.46 16.19 14.71
CA LYS A 65 12.87 16.36 15.09
C LYS A 65 13.79 15.24 14.60
N ALA A 66 13.27 14.24 13.88
CA ALA A 66 14.09 13.15 13.38
C ALA A 66 15.02 13.62 12.26
N SER A 67 16.19 13.00 12.15
CA SER A 67 17.08 13.25 11.03
C SER A 67 16.59 12.50 9.79
N PHE A 68 16.86 13.08 8.61
CA PHE A 68 16.56 12.46 7.31
C PHE A 68 17.34 11.16 7.02
N ASN A 69 18.16 10.70 7.97
CA ASN A 69 18.90 9.45 7.85
C ASN A 69 18.02 8.21 8.04
N THR A 70 16.77 8.39 8.49
CA THR A 70 15.80 7.29 8.63
C THR A 70 15.00 7.17 7.33
N GLU A 71 15.01 5.98 6.72
CA GLU A 71 14.21 5.71 5.52
C GLU A 71 12.75 5.43 5.93
N LEU A 72 11.80 6.10 5.27
CA LEU A 72 10.38 5.75 5.37
C LEU A 72 9.98 5.08 4.06
N LYS A 73 9.63 3.80 4.15
CA LYS A 73 9.03 3.06 3.04
C LYS A 73 7.54 2.91 3.25
N THR A 74 6.77 3.20 2.22
CA THR A 74 5.33 2.95 2.23
C THR A 74 4.98 1.95 1.15
N HIS A 75 4.12 1.01 1.52
CA HIS A 75 3.66 -0.07 0.68
C HIS A 75 2.13 0.04 0.58
N PHE A 76 1.62 -0.17 -0.62
CA PHE A 76 0.19 -0.28 -0.85
C PHE A 76 -0.09 -1.56 -1.63
N LEU A 77 -0.85 -2.47 -1.04
CA LEU A 77 -1.33 -3.68 -1.68
C LEU A 77 -2.79 -3.50 -2.07
N HIS A 78 -3.07 -3.71 -3.34
CA HIS A 78 -4.41 -3.68 -3.91
C HIS A 78 -4.72 -5.02 -4.56
N ALA A 79 -5.65 -5.76 -3.97
CA ALA A 79 -6.22 -6.93 -4.62
C ALA A 79 -7.42 -6.50 -5.48
N HIS A 80 -7.37 -6.84 -6.78
CA HIS A 80 -8.45 -6.63 -7.72
C HIS A 80 -8.52 -7.76 -8.75
N GLY A 81 -9.72 -8.31 -8.94
CA GLY A 81 -9.94 -9.46 -9.82
C GLY A 81 -9.03 -10.62 -9.42
N ASN A 82 -8.19 -11.08 -10.35
CA ASN A 82 -7.22 -12.15 -10.15
C ASN A 82 -5.79 -11.62 -10.06
N SER A 83 -5.62 -10.41 -9.53
CA SER A 83 -4.30 -9.79 -9.42
C SER A 83 -4.12 -9.06 -8.10
N ILE A 84 -2.89 -9.09 -7.61
CA ILE A 84 -2.42 -8.27 -6.51
C ILE A 84 -1.44 -7.27 -7.12
N ARG A 85 -1.73 -5.99 -6.91
CA ARG A 85 -0.83 -4.88 -7.26
C ARG A 85 -0.17 -4.41 -5.99
N HIS A 86 1.13 -4.21 -6.05
CA HIS A 86 1.93 -3.67 -4.98
C HIS A 86 2.58 -2.37 -5.46
N TRP A 87 2.32 -1.28 -4.76
CA TRP A 87 3.03 -0.03 -4.95
C TRP A 87 3.98 0.18 -3.78
N SER A 88 5.23 0.55 -4.08
CA SER A 88 6.20 0.93 -3.07
C SER A 88 6.76 2.32 -3.36
N THR A 89 6.94 3.08 -2.28
CA THR A 89 7.61 4.39 -2.29
C THR A 89 8.61 4.41 -1.13
N SER A 90 9.67 5.19 -1.28
CA SER A 90 10.65 5.44 -0.23
C SER A 90 11.02 6.91 -0.23
N THR A 91 11.28 7.48 0.94
CA THR A 91 11.84 8.85 1.05
C THR A 91 13.23 8.97 0.42
N GLN A 92 13.94 7.86 0.23
CA GLN A 92 15.28 7.83 -0.36
C GLN A 92 15.29 7.45 -1.85
N ALA A 93 14.14 7.07 -2.42
CA ALA A 93 14.01 6.71 -3.83
C ALA A 93 13.02 7.64 -4.55
N LEU A 94 13.34 8.04 -5.79
CA LEU A 94 12.45 8.88 -6.57
C LEU A 94 11.32 8.05 -7.21
N GLY A 95 10.07 8.46 -6.96
CA GLY A 95 8.89 7.93 -7.63
C GLY A 95 8.19 6.77 -6.91
N ILE A 96 7.24 6.15 -7.62
CA ILE A 96 6.45 5.01 -7.15
C ILE A 96 6.79 3.83 -8.03
N LYS A 97 7.16 2.70 -7.42
CA LYS A 97 7.35 1.43 -8.14
C LYS A 97 6.06 0.63 -8.04
N GLU A 98 5.54 0.17 -9.17
CA GLU A 98 4.41 -0.76 -9.21
C GLU A 98 4.89 -2.15 -9.64
N GLN A 99 4.46 -3.16 -8.89
CA GLN A 99 4.59 -4.57 -9.23
C GLN A 99 3.20 -5.19 -9.26
N ARG A 100 3.00 -6.19 -10.12
CA ARG A 100 1.74 -6.93 -10.22
C ARG A 100 2.04 -8.42 -10.23
N ALA A 101 1.32 -9.15 -9.39
CA ALA A 101 1.27 -10.61 -9.40
C ALA A 101 -0.14 -11.05 -9.75
N ASP A 102 -0.26 -12.01 -10.67
CA ASP A 102 -1.56 -12.65 -10.93
C ASP A 102 -1.77 -13.79 -9.93
N VAL A 103 -2.99 -13.89 -9.41
CA VAL A 103 -3.41 -14.89 -8.43
C VAL A 103 -4.13 -16.02 -9.18
N PRO A 104 -3.66 -17.27 -9.10
CA PRO A 104 -4.31 -18.38 -9.77
C PRO A 104 -5.70 -18.60 -9.21
N ILE A 105 -6.61 -18.93 -10.12
CA ILE A 105 -8.01 -19.19 -9.80
C ILE A 105 -8.23 -20.69 -9.61
N GLY A 106 -7.40 -21.51 -10.27
CA GLY A 106 -7.43 -22.97 -10.21
C GLY A 106 -6.44 -23.54 -9.18
N PHE A 107 -6.90 -24.54 -8.43
CA PHE A 107 -6.05 -25.27 -7.48
C PHE A 107 -4.90 -26.05 -8.15
N SER A 108 -4.98 -26.31 -9.46
CA SER A 108 -3.96 -26.99 -10.26
C SER A 108 -2.83 -26.07 -10.72
N GLU A 109 -2.97 -24.76 -10.58
CA GLU A 109 -2.03 -23.73 -11.04
C GLU A 109 -1.15 -23.19 -9.89
N LYS A 110 -1.09 -23.91 -8.77
CA LYS A 110 -0.49 -23.45 -7.50
C LYS A 110 1.03 -23.32 -7.50
N ASP A 111 1.72 -23.98 -8.43
CA ASP A 111 3.18 -23.92 -8.54
C ASP A 111 3.59 -22.65 -9.29
N ILE A 112 3.31 -21.49 -8.69
CA ILE A 112 3.88 -20.23 -9.16
C ILE A 112 5.24 -20.08 -8.49
N THR A 113 6.29 -19.95 -9.30
CA THR A 113 7.54 -19.32 -8.88
C THR A 113 7.22 -17.85 -8.56
N ALA A 114 6.75 -17.58 -7.35
CA ALA A 114 6.50 -16.23 -6.89
C ALA A 114 7.87 -15.56 -6.75
N HIS A 115 8.21 -14.69 -7.70
CA HIS A 115 9.30 -13.76 -7.46
C HIS A 115 8.87 -12.88 -6.29
N PRO A 116 9.60 -12.89 -5.17
CA PRO A 116 9.26 -12.07 -4.04
C PRO A 116 9.17 -10.61 -4.50
N PHE A 117 8.24 -9.85 -3.92
CA PHE A 117 8.22 -8.40 -4.11
C PHE A 117 9.57 -7.86 -3.63
N ILE A 118 10.45 -7.45 -4.54
CA ILE A 118 11.78 -6.86 -4.25
C ILE A 118 11.63 -5.36 -4.02
#